data_AF-A0A9Q1H857-F1
#
_entry.id   AF-A0A9Q1H857-F1
#
_cell.length_a   1.000
_cell.length_b   1.000
_cell.length_c   1.000
_cell.angle_alpha   90.00
_cell.angle_beta   90.00
_cell.angle_gamma   90.00
#
_symmetry.space_group_name_H-M   'P 1'
#
loop_
_entity.id
_entity.type
_entity.pdbx_description
1 polymer ?
#
loop_
_entity_poly.entity_id
_entity_poly.type
_entity_poly.pdbx_seq_one_letter_code
_entity_poly.pdbx_strand_id
1 'polypeptide(L)'
;MKKAQCEINLNNDTAKFLGQTIQLQSTSTGHYCIDILGTDVETDSEVFTNSTFEGLDDKERKKRLEVVKDCESCYKHKKPSVRPAVELPRASDFNDVVAVDLHKLDSNLYYLHIIDEFSRFSAGCIVDNKRPQTFVGSFIKYWISIHGAPKRLYTDYTDYNSRLQPVE
;
A
#
# COMPACT_ATOMS: atom_id res chain seq x y z
N MET A 1 14.69 11.13 12.87
CA MET A 1 14.39 9.70 12.61
C MET A 1 15.56 9.08 11.85
N LYS A 2 16.04 7.89 12.25
CA LYS A 2 17.10 7.17 11.53
C LYS A 2 16.50 6.54 10.27
N LYS A 3 17.14 6.70 9.11
CA LYS A 3 16.69 6.11 7.84
C LYS A 3 16.96 4.61 7.88
N ALA A 4 15.92 3.78 7.74
CA ALA A 4 16.10 2.35 7.49
C ALA A 4 16.64 2.21 6.06
N GLN A 5 17.95 1.99 5.93
CA GLN A 5 18.59 1.78 4.64
C GLN A 5 18.08 0.44 4.08
N CYS A 6 17.22 0.52 3.07
CA CYS A 6 16.74 -0.62 2.30
C CYS A 6 17.42 -0.62 0.93
N GLU A 7 18.03 -1.74 0.57
CA GLU A 7 18.66 -1.97 -0.74
C GLU A 7 17.98 -3.17 -1.41
N ILE A 8 17.29 -2.94 -2.53
CA ILE A 8 16.59 -3.99 -3.28
C ILE A 8 17.46 -4.42 -4.47
N ASN A 9 17.73 -5.72 -4.57
CA ASN A 9 18.46 -6.33 -5.67
C ASN A 9 17.53 -7.28 -6.46
N LEU A 10 17.08 -6.78 -7.60
CA LEU A 10 16.15 -7.48 -8.51
C LEU A 10 16.82 -8.61 -9.31
N ASN A 11 18.15 -8.61 -9.46
CA ASN A 11 18.84 -9.70 -10.18
C ASN A 11 18.83 -10.99 -9.36
N ASN A 12 18.83 -10.86 -8.03
CA ASN A 12 18.91 -11.96 -7.10
C ASN A 12 17.62 -12.14 -6.29
N ASP A 13 16.55 -11.41 -6.63
CA ASP A 13 15.29 -11.35 -5.88
C ASP A 13 15.50 -11.22 -4.36
N THR A 14 16.34 -10.26 -3.95
CA THR A 14 16.69 -9.99 -2.54
C THR A 14 16.40 -8.56 -2.16
N ALA A 15 16.10 -8.31 -0.89
CA ALA A 15 16.16 -6.98 -0.30
C ALA A 15 16.91 -7.00 1.03
N LYS A 16 17.77 -6.01 1.24
CA LYS A 16 18.57 -5.84 2.44
C LYS A 16 17.97 -4.74 3.31
N PHE A 17 17.48 -5.10 4.48
CA PHE A 17 16.93 -4.18 5.49
C PHE A 17 17.78 -4.24 6.74
N LEU A 18 18.24 -3.07 7.22
CA LEU A 18 19.01 -2.97 8.48
C LEU A 18 20.23 -3.91 8.55
N GLY A 19 20.81 -4.25 7.39
CA GLY A 19 21.95 -5.17 7.28
C GLY A 19 21.57 -6.64 7.07
N GLN A 20 20.31 -7.04 7.27
CA GLN A 20 19.82 -8.39 7.00
C GLN A 20 19.27 -8.51 5.58
N THR A 21 19.65 -9.57 4.87
CA THR A 21 19.17 -9.88 3.52
C THR A 21 17.99 -10.83 3.59
N ILE A 22 16.88 -10.47 2.95
CA ILE A 22 15.63 -11.23 2.90
C ILE A 22 15.31 -11.55 1.43
N GLN A 23 14.80 -12.76 1.17
CA GLN A 23 14.31 -13.14 -0.16
C GLN A 23 12.99 -12.42 -0.47
N LEU A 24 12.90 -11.85 -1.66
CA LEU A 24 11.65 -11.32 -2.18
C LEU A 24 10.74 -12.48 -2.59
N GLN A 25 9.48 -12.40 -2.20
CA GLN A 25 8.43 -13.26 -2.73
C GLN A 25 7.62 -12.50 -3.76
N SER A 26 7.02 -13.21 -4.71
CA SER A 26 6.14 -12.62 -5.73
C SER A 26 4.72 -13.14 -5.56
N THR A 27 3.73 -12.26 -5.61
CA THR A 27 2.32 -12.69 -5.69
C THR A 27 1.99 -13.20 -7.09
N SER A 28 0.89 -13.95 -7.22
CA SER A 28 0.36 -14.40 -8.52
C SER A 28 0.02 -13.26 -9.49
N THR A 29 -0.04 -12.02 -9.00
CA THR A 29 -0.27 -10.80 -9.80
C THR A 29 1.02 -10.02 -10.08
N GLY A 30 2.19 -10.54 -9.73
CA GLY A 30 3.49 -9.92 -10.04
C GLY A 30 3.96 -8.83 -9.07
N HIS A 31 3.36 -8.71 -7.88
CA HIS A 31 3.87 -7.80 -6.85
C HIS A 31 4.96 -8.47 -6.03
N TYR A 32 6.09 -7.76 -5.85
CA TYR A 32 7.12 -8.17 -4.90
C TYR A 32 6.65 -7.87 -3.47
N CYS A 33 6.60 -8.90 -2.63
CA CYS A 33 6.33 -8.82 -1.21
C CYS A 33 7.51 -9.35 -0.41
N ILE A 34 7.64 -8.85 0.81
CA ILE A 34 8.66 -9.28 1.77
C ILE A 34 7.90 -9.81 2.97
N ASP A 35 8.22 -11.02 3.39
CA ASP A 35 7.68 -11.55 4.63
C ASP A 35 8.40 -10.88 5.81
N ILE A 36 7.71 -9.94 6.45
CA ILE A 36 8.23 -9.18 7.60
C ILE A 36 8.12 -10.02 8.88
N LEU A 37 7.43 -11.16 8.82
CA LEU A 37 7.35 -12.11 9.92
C LEU A 37 8.54 -13.08 9.83
N GLY A 38 9.74 -12.55 10.05
CA GLY A 38 10.88 -13.39 10.40
C GLY A 38 10.54 -14.26 11.61
N THR A 39 10.90 -15.53 11.55
CA THR A 39 10.75 -16.53 12.60
C THR A 39 11.10 -15.94 13.97
N ASP A 40 10.24 -16.22 14.96
CA ASP A 40 10.33 -15.82 16.37
C ASP A 40 10.01 -14.36 16.69
N VAL A 41 8.78 -13.93 16.33
CA VAL A 41 8.13 -12.85 17.09
C VAL A 41 7.45 -13.47 18.29
N GLU A 42 8.03 -13.31 19.49
CA GLU A 42 7.26 -13.41 20.73
C GLU A 42 6.14 -12.36 20.64
N THR A 43 4.93 -12.81 20.30
CA THR A 43 3.77 -11.95 20.19
C THR A 43 3.34 -11.52 21.58
N ASP A 44 3.86 -10.38 22.02
CA ASP A 44 3.32 -9.71 23.20
C ASP A 44 1.92 -9.17 22.91
N SER A 45 0.99 -9.62 23.73
CA SER A 45 -0.41 -9.19 23.86
C SER A 45 -1.34 -9.41 22.66
N GLU A 46 -1.90 -10.62 22.60
CA GLU A 46 -3.11 -10.92 21.84
C GLU A 46 -4.28 -10.04 22.35
N VAL A 47 -4.72 -9.07 21.57
CA VAL A 47 -6.00 -8.38 21.81
C VAL A 47 -7.12 -9.29 21.33
N PHE A 48 -7.57 -10.18 22.22
CA PHE A 48 -8.86 -10.86 22.05
C PHE A 48 -9.98 -9.84 22.28
N THR A 49 -10.95 -9.79 21.38
CA THR A 49 -12.14 -8.97 21.59
C THR A 49 -12.88 -9.48 22.81
N ASN A 50 -12.99 -8.64 23.85
CA ASN A 50 -13.60 -8.93 25.15
C ASN A 50 -15.05 -9.47 25.11
N SER A 51 -15.74 -9.41 23.96
CA SER A 51 -17.17 -9.73 23.86
C SER A 51 -17.54 -11.19 24.19
N THR A 52 -16.58 -12.12 24.20
CA THR A 52 -16.86 -13.56 24.43
C THR A 52 -16.49 -14.06 25.84
N PHE A 53 -15.89 -13.21 26.67
CA PHE A 53 -15.35 -13.60 27.99
C PHE A 53 -15.70 -12.62 29.12
N GLU A 54 -16.73 -11.78 28.93
CA GLU A 54 -17.20 -10.88 29.98
C GLU A 54 -17.68 -11.70 31.20
N GLY A 55 -17.18 -11.35 32.39
CA GLY A 55 -17.57 -11.97 33.66
C GLY A 55 -16.83 -13.25 34.06
N LEU A 56 -15.80 -13.67 33.32
CA LEU A 56 -14.95 -14.81 33.71
C LEU A 56 -13.79 -14.38 34.60
N ASP A 57 -13.44 -15.22 35.58
CA ASP A 57 -12.21 -15.03 36.34
C ASP A 57 -10.95 -15.24 35.48
N ASP A 58 -9.81 -14.71 35.93
CA ASP A 58 -8.55 -14.75 35.18
C ASP A 58 -8.07 -16.19 34.87
N LYS A 59 -8.41 -17.16 35.73
CA LYS A 59 -7.99 -18.55 35.61
C LYS A 59 -8.81 -19.28 34.54
N GLU A 60 -10.11 -19.08 34.56
CA GLU A 60 -11.08 -19.58 33.59
C GLU A 60 -10.80 -18.98 32.20
N ARG A 61 -10.46 -17.68 32.14
CA ARG A 61 -10.03 -17.01 30.91
C ARG A 61 -8.77 -17.64 30.33
N LYS A 62 -7.73 -17.83 31.14
CA LYS A 62 -6.45 -18.41 30.71
C LYS A 62 -6.62 -19.83 30.15
N LYS A 63 -7.42 -20.67 30.82
CA LYS A 63 -7.70 -22.04 30.37
C LYS A 63 -8.41 -22.07 29.02
N ARG A 64 -9.37 -21.17 28.79
CA ARG A 64 -10.07 -21.08 27.48
C ARG A 64 -9.17 -20.55 26.38
N LEU A 65 -8.27 -19.62 26.70
CA LEU A 65 -7.27 -19.12 25.74
C LEU A 65 -6.32 -20.23 25.28
N GLU A 66 -5.89 -21.12 26.18
CA GLU A 66 -5.07 -22.29 25.82
C GLU A 66 -5.79 -23.20 24.80
N VAL A 67 -7.09 -23.46 24.98
CA VAL A 67 -7.89 -24.26 24.03
C VAL A 67 -8.04 -23.56 22.66
N VAL A 68 -8.18 -22.24 22.65
CA VAL A 68 -8.35 -21.44 21.41
C VAL A 68 -7.05 -21.40 20.61
N LYS A 69 -5.88 -21.41 21.25
CA LYS A 69 -4.56 -21.40 20.59
C LYS A 69 -4.35 -22.60 19.67
N ASP A 70 -4.79 -23.78 20.11
CA ASP A 70 -4.62 -25.04 19.35
C ASP A 70 -5.82 -25.36 18.44
N CYS A 71 -6.86 -24.51 18.42
CA CYS A 71 -8.05 -24.72 17.60
C CYS A 71 -7.86 -24.16 16.19
N GLU A 72 -7.76 -25.04 15.19
CA GLU A 72 -7.62 -24.69 13.78
C GLU A 72 -8.75 -23.76 13.27
N SER A 73 -9.99 -24.01 13.69
CA SER A 73 -11.14 -23.19 13.31
C SER A 73 -11.04 -21.77 13.90
N CYS A 74 -10.60 -21.65 15.16
CA CYS A 74 -10.38 -20.34 15.78
C CYS A 74 -9.25 -19.58 15.10
N TYR A 75 -8.16 -20.25 14.73
CA TYR A 75 -7.05 -19.63 14.00
C TYR A 75 -7.47 -19.09 12.64
N LYS A 76 -8.32 -19.82 11.90
CA LYS A 76 -8.82 -19.39 10.57
C LYS A 76 -9.78 -18.20 10.63
N HIS A 77 -10.61 -18.14 11.67
CA HIS A 77 -11.67 -17.12 11.80
C HIS A 77 -11.32 -15.96 12.75
N LYS A 78 -10.13 -15.98 13.38
CA LYS A 78 -9.69 -14.86 14.22
C LYS A 78 -9.49 -13.60 13.37
N LYS A 79 -9.77 -12.44 13.97
CA LYS A 79 -9.39 -11.17 13.35
C LYS A 79 -7.86 -11.11 13.25
N PRO A 80 -7.31 -10.68 12.11
CA PRO A 80 -5.88 -10.41 11.99
C PRO A 80 -5.42 -9.45 13.07
N SER A 81 -4.22 -9.66 13.63
CA SER A 81 -3.59 -8.69 14.51
C SER A 81 -3.41 -7.35 13.78
N VAL A 82 -3.41 -6.26 14.55
CA VAL A 82 -3.18 -4.92 14.00
C VAL A 82 -1.76 -4.90 13.44
N ARG A 83 -1.65 -4.72 12.13
CA ARG A 83 -0.36 -4.58 11.45
C ARG A 83 0.16 -3.15 11.67
N PRO A 84 1.47 -2.94 11.91
CA PRO A 84 2.04 -1.60 11.95
C PRO A 84 1.68 -0.81 10.69
N ALA A 85 1.22 0.42 10.86
CA ALA A 85 0.96 1.30 9.74
C ALA A 85 2.30 1.66 9.06
N VAL A 86 2.42 1.34 7.78
CA VAL A 86 3.54 1.75 6.93
C VAL A 86 3.12 2.97 6.12
N GLU A 87 4.01 3.97 6.02
CA GLU A 87 3.77 5.19 5.26
C GLU A 87 4.69 5.24 4.04
N LEU A 88 4.21 5.85 2.95
CA LEU A 88 5.05 6.11 1.77
C LEU A 88 6.16 7.11 2.12
N PRO A 89 7.29 7.10 1.38
CA PRO A 89 8.35 8.08 1.56
C PRO A 89 7.84 9.51 1.45
N ARG A 90 7.97 10.28 2.53
CA ARG A 90 7.49 11.67 2.61
C ARG A 90 8.24 12.57 1.61
N ALA A 91 7.49 13.45 0.94
CA ALA A 91 8.04 14.50 0.09
C ALA A 91 8.83 15.52 0.90
N SER A 92 9.92 16.03 0.32
CA SER A 92 10.86 16.95 0.97
C SER A 92 10.75 18.40 0.53
N ASP A 93 10.14 18.64 -0.63
CA ASP A 93 9.97 19.97 -1.23
C ASP A 93 8.77 19.96 -2.19
N PHE A 94 8.32 21.14 -2.62
CA PHE A 94 7.30 21.28 -3.64
C PHE A 94 7.73 20.61 -4.95
N ASN A 95 6.81 19.92 -5.60
CA ASN A 95 7.01 19.17 -6.84
C ASN A 95 8.07 18.04 -6.73
N ASP A 96 8.44 17.62 -5.51
CA ASP A 96 9.28 16.44 -5.27
C ASP A 96 8.47 15.15 -5.52
N VAL A 97 7.30 15.05 -4.90
CA VAL A 97 6.37 13.94 -5.13
C VAL A 97 4.99 14.51 -5.39
N VAL A 98 4.42 14.11 -6.51
CA VAL A 98 3.04 14.39 -6.86
C VAL A 98 2.28 13.08 -6.89
N ALA A 99 1.17 13.02 -6.17
CA ALA A 99 0.24 11.91 -6.26
C ALA A 99 -0.91 12.27 -7.21
N VAL A 100 -1.36 11.29 -7.99
CA VAL A 100 -2.45 11.44 -8.94
C VAL A 100 -3.42 10.28 -8.79
N ASP A 101 -4.70 10.63 -8.80
CA ASP A 101 -5.80 9.67 -8.69
C ASP A 101 -6.94 10.02 -9.65
N LEU A 102 -7.60 9.01 -10.19
CA LEU A 102 -8.68 9.16 -11.16
C LEU A 102 -10.00 8.64 -10.58
N HIS A 103 -10.80 9.58 -10.06
CA HIS A 103 -12.09 9.29 -9.48
C HIS A 103 -13.16 9.16 -10.56
N LYS A 104 -14.01 8.13 -10.51
CA LYS A 104 -15.20 8.05 -11.37
C LYS A 104 -16.35 8.81 -10.72
N LEU A 105 -16.92 9.77 -11.44
CA LEU A 105 -18.09 10.54 -11.01
C LEU A 105 -19.39 9.95 -11.56
N ASP A 106 -19.40 9.58 -12.84
CA ASP A 106 -20.57 9.00 -13.52
C ASP A 106 -20.13 8.10 -14.70
N SER A 107 -21.09 7.64 -15.50
CA SER A 107 -20.91 6.93 -16.76
C SER A 107 -20.09 7.80 -17.72
N ASN A 108 -18.83 7.41 -17.91
CA ASN A 108 -17.84 8.12 -18.74
C ASN A 108 -17.53 9.54 -18.25
N LEU A 109 -17.63 9.78 -16.94
CA LEU A 109 -17.21 11.04 -16.34
C LEU A 109 -16.26 10.75 -15.18
N TYR A 110 -15.07 11.34 -15.24
CA TYR A 110 -14.02 11.15 -14.27
C TYR A 110 -13.44 12.48 -13.82
N TYR A 111 -12.95 12.51 -12.59
CA TYR A 111 -12.22 13.62 -12.00
C TYR A 111 -10.79 13.17 -11.76
N LEU A 112 -9.86 13.78 -12.49
CA LEU A 112 -8.44 13.64 -12.24
C LEU A 112 -8.06 14.59 -11.11
N HIS A 113 -7.67 14.03 -9.98
CA HIS A 113 -7.12 14.76 -8.85
C HIS A 113 -5.60 14.65 -8.88
N ILE A 114 -4.92 15.78 -8.73
CA ILE A 114 -3.47 15.89 -8.71
C ILE A 114 -3.10 16.63 -7.43
N ILE A 115 -2.23 16.06 -6.61
CA ILE A 115 -1.83 16.66 -5.33
C ILE A 115 -0.31 16.60 -5.14
N ASP A 116 0.27 17.72 -4.74
CA ASP A 116 1.65 17.77 -4.27
C ASP A 116 1.73 17.25 -2.83
N GLU A 117 2.56 16.24 -2.59
CA GLU A 117 2.63 15.56 -1.28
C GLU A 117 3.30 16.40 -0.20
N PHE A 118 4.07 17.44 -0.56
CA PHE A 118 4.74 18.31 0.41
C PHE A 118 3.80 19.42 0.90
N SER A 119 3.27 20.21 -0.01
CA SER A 119 2.43 21.39 0.26
C SER A 119 0.95 21.08 0.39
N ARG A 120 0.50 19.91 -0.10
CA ARG A 120 -0.92 19.56 -0.27
C ARG A 120 -1.68 20.43 -1.25
N PHE A 121 -0.97 21.22 -2.07
CA PHE A 121 -1.56 21.93 -3.18
C PHE A 121 -2.22 20.94 -4.13
N SER A 122 -3.49 21.18 -4.46
CA SER A 122 -4.29 20.31 -5.32
C SER A 122 -4.68 21.04 -6.60
N ALA A 123 -4.55 20.34 -7.72
CA ALA A 123 -5.16 20.68 -8.98
C ALA A 123 -6.11 19.55 -9.41
N GLY A 124 -7.00 19.84 -10.34
CA GLY A 124 -7.82 18.78 -10.91
C GLY A 124 -8.56 19.21 -12.16
N CYS A 125 -9.02 18.21 -12.90
CA CYS A 125 -9.80 18.41 -14.12
C CYS A 125 -10.76 17.26 -14.37
N ILE A 126 -11.83 17.55 -15.09
CA ILE A 126 -12.76 16.53 -15.57
C ILE A 126 -12.19 15.89 -16.83
N VAL A 127 -12.26 14.55 -16.91
CA VAL A 127 -11.95 13.78 -18.11
C VAL A 127 -13.11 12.84 -18.45
N ASP A 128 -13.34 12.63 -19.73
CA ASP A 128 -14.47 11.87 -20.27
C ASP A 128 -14.16 10.37 -20.45
N ASN A 129 -12.89 9.97 -20.27
CA ASN A 129 -12.46 8.61 -20.47
C ASN A 129 -11.20 8.27 -19.65
N LYS A 130 -10.91 6.97 -19.50
CA LYS A 130 -9.73 6.46 -18.78
C LYS A 130 -8.52 6.19 -19.68
N ARG A 131 -8.50 6.70 -20.92
CA ARG A 131 -7.40 6.40 -21.85
C ARG A 131 -6.12 7.09 -21.38
N PRO A 132 -4.97 6.41 -21.47
CA PRO A 132 -3.67 7.01 -21.14
C PRO A 132 -3.40 8.35 -21.81
N GLN A 133 -3.77 8.50 -23.08
CA GLN A 133 -3.52 9.73 -23.84
C GLN A 133 -4.28 10.92 -23.25
N THR A 134 -5.53 10.71 -22.84
CA THR A 134 -6.35 11.74 -22.19
C THR A 134 -5.79 12.07 -20.81
N PHE A 135 -5.40 11.06 -20.02
CA PHE A 135 -4.75 11.27 -18.73
C PHE A 135 -3.45 12.08 -18.85
N VAL A 136 -2.52 11.65 -19.72
CA VAL A 136 -1.22 12.31 -19.91
C VAL A 136 -1.40 13.73 -20.43
N GLY A 137 -2.29 13.94 -21.41
CA GLY A 137 -2.58 15.27 -21.93
C GLY A 137 -3.15 16.21 -20.87
N SER A 138 -4.07 15.72 -20.04
CA SER A 138 -4.61 16.48 -18.91
C SER A 138 -3.56 16.76 -17.84
N PHE A 139 -2.73 15.79 -17.47
CA PHE A 139 -1.66 15.98 -16.49
C PHE A 139 -0.62 17.01 -16.97
N ILE A 140 -0.22 16.95 -18.25
CA ILE A 140 0.67 17.94 -18.84
C ILE A 140 0.04 19.33 -18.78
N LYS A 141 -1.22 19.44 -19.21
CA LYS A 141 -1.92 20.72 -19.30
C LYS A 141 -2.16 21.35 -17.93
N TYR A 142 -2.66 20.58 -16.96
CA TYR A 142 -3.13 21.12 -15.67
C TYR A 142 -2.08 21.09 -14.56
N TRP A 143 -0.96 20.39 -14.75
CA TRP A 143 0.14 20.40 -13.78
C TRP A 143 1.46 20.86 -14.40
N ILE A 144 1.99 20.11 -15.36
CA ILE A 144 3.36 20.34 -15.87
C ILE A 144 3.50 21.73 -16.50
N SER A 145 2.49 22.22 -17.22
CA SER A 145 2.53 23.54 -17.84
C SER A 145 2.59 24.70 -16.83
N ILE A 146 2.16 24.46 -15.59
CA ILE A 146 2.04 25.46 -14.52
C ILE A 146 3.22 25.34 -13.53
N HIS A 147 3.55 24.11 -13.13
CA HIS A 147 4.49 23.83 -12.04
C HIS A 147 5.80 23.17 -12.51
N GLY A 148 5.88 22.74 -13.77
CA GLY A 148 6.96 21.90 -14.28
C GLY A 148 6.78 20.41 -13.93
N ALA A 149 7.67 19.57 -14.46
CA ALA A 149 7.62 18.13 -14.23
C ALA A 149 8.04 17.78 -12.79
N PRO A 150 7.28 16.94 -12.06
CA PRO A 150 7.65 16.51 -10.72
C PRO A 150 8.86 15.56 -10.74
N LYS A 151 9.60 15.47 -9.64
CA LYS A 151 10.70 14.49 -9.52
C LYS A 151 10.20 13.05 -9.46
N ARG A 152 9.06 12.83 -8.81
CA ARG A 152 8.41 11.51 -8.65
C ARG A 152 6.90 11.65 -8.77
N LEU A 153 6.29 10.63 -9.37
CA LEU A 153 4.84 10.53 -9.53
C LEU A 153 4.35 9.27 -8.81
N TYR A 154 3.38 9.43 -7.90
CA TYR A 154 2.65 8.33 -7.29
C TYR A 154 1.29 8.19 -7.95
N THR A 155 1.03 7.00 -8.50
CA THR A 155 -0.24 6.65 -9.12
C THR A 155 -0.54 5.20 -8.79
N ASP A 156 -1.82 4.91 -8.58
CA ASP A 156 -2.36 3.57 -8.40
C ASP A 156 -2.67 2.86 -9.73
N TYR A 157 -2.42 3.52 -10.87
CA TYR A 157 -2.76 3.00 -12.19
C TYR A 157 -1.76 1.94 -12.68
N THR A 158 -2.05 0.67 -12.40
CA THR A 158 -1.26 -0.52 -12.79
C THR A 158 -1.87 -1.29 -13.97
N ASP A 159 -2.38 -0.64 -15.01
CA ASP A 159 -2.94 -1.35 -16.18
C ASP A 159 -2.48 -0.82 -17.55
N TYR A 160 -1.16 -0.71 -17.73
CA TYR A 160 -0.57 -0.43 -19.05
C TYR A 160 -0.35 -1.68 -19.91
N ASN A 161 -0.43 -2.89 -19.33
CA ASN A 161 -0.06 -4.13 -20.02
C ASN A 161 -1.23 -5.03 -20.46
N SER A 162 -2.49 -4.77 -20.09
CA SER A 162 -3.59 -5.67 -20.50
C SER A 162 -4.30 -5.30 -21.82
N ARG A 163 -3.90 -4.21 -22.50
CA ARG A 163 -4.56 -3.77 -23.76
C ARG A 163 -3.63 -3.29 -24.88
N LEU A 164 -2.37 -3.70 -24.88
CA LEU A 164 -1.59 -3.73 -26.12
C LEU A 164 -2.01 -4.96 -26.94
N GLN A 165 -3.28 -5.01 -27.35
CA GLN A 165 -3.61 -5.85 -28.49
C GLN A 165 -3.07 -5.11 -29.73
N PRO A 166 -2.30 -5.79 -30.60
CA PRO A 166 -1.89 -5.19 -31.86
C PRO A 166 -3.15 -4.77 -32.60
N VAL A 167 -3.19 -3.50 -33.03
CA VAL A 167 -4.16 -3.09 -34.04
C VAL A 167 -3.66 -3.73 -35.34
N GLU A 168 -4.37 -4.74 -35.83
CA GLU A 168 -4.24 -5.25 -37.21
C GLU A 168 -4.68 -4.17 -38.22
#